data_AF-A0A2W6R8M5-F1
#
_entry.id   AF-A0A2W6R8M5-F1
#
_cell.length_a   1.000
_cell.length_b   1.000
_cell.length_c   1.000
_cell.angle_alpha   90.00
_cell.angle_beta   90.00
_cell.angle_gamma   90.00
#
_symmetry.space_group_name_H-M   'P 1'
#
loop_
_entity.id
_entity.type
_entity.pdbx_description
1 polymer ?
#
loop_
_entity_poly.entity_id
_entity_poly.type
_entity_poly.pdbx_seq_one_letter_code
_entity_poly.pdbx_strand_id
1 'polypeptide(L)' 'GKFVELADTIRSFKGIVAGEYDHLPEAAFYMVGAIEEAVAKAEKMAADA' A
#
# COMPACT_ATOMS: atom_id res chain seq x y z
N GLY A 1 12.70 -1.60 -10.50
CA GLY A 1 11.25 -1.41 -10.74
C GLY A 1 10.56 -2.72 -10.44
N LYS A 2 9.32 -2.67 -9.92
CA LYS A 2 8.51 -3.86 -9.67
C LYS A 2 7.45 -3.99 -10.75
N PHE A 3 7.31 -5.19 -11.29
CA PHE A 3 6.20 -5.52 -12.17
C PHE A 3 5.03 -5.96 -11.28
N VAL A 4 3.91 -5.25 -11.36
CA VAL A 4 2.69 -5.54 -10.62
C VAL A 4 1.69 -6.09 -11.62
N GLU A 5 1.09 -7.23 -11.30
CA GLU A 5 0.06 -7.79 -12.16
C GLU A 5 -1.19 -6.90 -12.17
N LEU A 6 -1.94 -6.95 -13.26
CA LEU A 6 -3.17 -6.16 -13.40
C LEU A 6 -4.18 -6.51 -12.30
N ALA A 7 -4.30 -7.79 -11.96
CA ALA A 7 -5.19 -8.26 -10.90
C ALA A 7 -4.84 -7.65 -9.53
N ASP A 8 -3.55 -7.57 -9.19
CA ASP A 8 -3.08 -6.98 -7.94
C ASP A 8 -3.27 -5.47 -7.91
N THR A 9 -3.06 -4.80 -9.05
CA THR A 9 -3.33 -3.36 -9.17
C THR A 9 -4.81 -3.08 -8.90
N ILE A 10 -5.70 -3.85 -9.52
CA ILE A 10 -7.16 -3.68 -9.33
C ILE A 10 -7.56 -3.97 -7.88
N ARG A 11 -7.02 -5.03 -7.25
CA ARG A 11 -7.28 -5.37 -5.85
C ARG A 11 -6.83 -4.24 -4.91
N SER A 12 -5.62 -3.73 -5.12
CA SER A 12 -5.01 -2.66 -4.32
C SER A 12 -5.87 -1.40 -4.37
N PHE A 13 -6.23 -0.93 -5.57
CA PHE A 13 -7.05 0.26 -5.74
C PHE A 13 -8.48 0.08 -5.20
N LYS A 14 -9.07 -1.11 -5.33
CA LYS A 14 -10.40 -1.40 -4.77
C LYS A 14 -10.42 -1.26 -3.25
N GLY A 15 -9.43 -1.82 -2.55
CA GLY A 15 -9.36 -1.71 -1.10
C GLY A 15 -9.05 -0.29 -0.63
N ILE A 16 -8.23 0.46 -1.37
CA ILE A 16 -7.99 1.89 -1.11
C ILE A 16 -9.31 2.68 -1.23
N VAL A 17 -10.07 2.49 -2.31
CA VAL A 17 -11.35 3.20 -2.51
C VAL A 17 -12.42 2.76 -1.50
N ALA A 18 -12.37 1.51 -1.03
CA ALA A 18 -13.24 1.00 0.01
C ALA A 18 -12.90 1.53 1.42
N GLY A 19 -11.78 2.26 1.58
CA GLY A 19 -11.31 2.79 2.86
C GLY A 19 -10.65 1.74 3.77
N GLU A 20 -10.34 0.55 3.26
CA GLU A 20 -9.72 -0.53 4.04
C GLU A 20 -8.32 -0.13 4.53
N TYR A 21 -7.63 0.75 3.80
CA TYR A 21 -6.25 1.18 4.06
C TYR A 21 -6.13 2.64 4.49
N ASP A 22 -7.23 3.32 4.85
CA ASP A 22 -7.22 4.73 5.28
C ASP A 22 -6.45 4.98 6.58
N HIS A 23 -6.19 3.91 7.34
CA HIS A 23 -5.39 3.94 8.56
C HIS A 23 -3.88 4.02 8.28
N LEU A 24 -3.45 3.81 7.02
CA LEU A 24 -2.04 3.87 6.65
C LEU A 24 -1.63 5.31 6.30
N PRO A 25 -0.41 5.75 6.68
CA PRO A 25 0.09 7.07 6.33
C PRO A 25 0.34 7.19 4.82
N GLU A 26 0.07 8.35 4.23
CA GLU A 26 0.22 8.61 2.78
C GLU A 26 1.63 8.29 2.26
N ALA A 27 2.67 8.50 3.08
CA ALA A 27 4.05 8.21 2.74
C ALA A 27 4.34 6.70 2.52
N ALA A 28 3.49 5.82 3.07
CA ALA A 28 3.59 4.39 2.86
C ALA A 28 3.20 3.97 1.44
N PHE A 29 2.37 4.75 0.75
CA PHE A 29 1.99 4.51 -0.65
C PHE A 29 3.01 5.04 -1.66
N TYR A 30 4.05 5.74 -1.20
CA TYR A 30 5.06 6.30 -2.09
C TYR A 30 6.09 5.25 -2.54
N MET A 31 6.22 5.09 -3.87
CA MET A 31 7.17 4.17 -4.53
C MET A 31 7.03 2.69 -4.12
N VAL A 32 5.80 2.22 -3.91
CA VAL A 32 5.49 0.82 -3.65
C VAL A 32 4.86 0.15 -4.87
N GLY A 33 4.96 -1.18 -4.97
CA GLY A 33 4.34 -1.96 -6.03
C GLY A 33 2.90 -2.33 -5.68
N ALA A 34 2.76 -3.43 -4.93
CA ALA A 34 1.46 -3.92 -4.48
C ALA A 34 1.07 -3.33 -3.11
N ILE A 35 -0.21 -3.44 -2.74
CA ILE A 35 -0.73 -2.93 -1.47
C ILE A 35 -0.04 -3.56 -0.25
N GLU A 36 0.39 -4.83 -0.33
CA GLU A 36 1.14 -5.48 0.75
C GLU A 36 2.44 -4.73 1.10
N GLU A 37 3.08 -4.10 0.12
CA GLU A 37 4.27 -3.29 0.37
C GLU A 37 3.93 -1.95 1.01
N ALA A 38 2.78 -1.37 0.67
CA ALA A 38 2.28 -0.18 1.35
C ALA A 38 2.05 -0.48 2.85
N VAL A 39 1.42 -1.61 3.16
CA VAL A 39 1.19 -2.07 4.54
C VAL A 39 2.51 -2.29 5.26
N ALA A 40 3.43 -3.08 4.70
CA ALA A 40 4.72 -3.35 5.34
C ALA A 40 5.56 -2.07 5.54
N LYS A 41 5.49 -1.13 4.60
CA LYS A 41 6.18 0.16 4.72
C LYS A 41 5.54 1.03 5.81
N ALA A 42 4.21 1.06 5.89
CA ALA A 42 3.49 1.74 6.95
C ALA A 42 3.84 1.18 8.34
N GLU A 43 3.87 -0.15 8.48
CA GLU A 43 4.27 -0.81 9.73
C GLU A 43 5.70 -0.42 10.12
N LYS A 44 6.62 -0.40 9.16
CA LYS A 44 8.01 0.04 9.41
C LYS A 44 8.07 1.51 9.82
N MET A 45 7.29 2.38 9.17
CA MET A 45 7.23 3.80 9.52
C MET A 45 6.60 4.03 10.91
N ALA A 46 5.62 3.22 11.29
CA ALA A 46 5.02 3.25 12.62
C ALA A 46 5.97 2.74 13.71
N ALA A 47 6.89 1.83 13.37
CA ALA A 47 7.91 1.33 14.30
C ALA A 47 9.10 2.28 14.49
N ASP A 48 9.40 3.14 13.49
CA ASP A 48 10.44 4.18 13.56
C ASP A 48 9.93 5.51 14.16
N ALA A 49 8.63 5.62 14.45
CA ALA A 49 7.97 6.79 15.05
C ALA A 49 7.78 6.62 16.56
#